data_AF-A0A9D6L780-F1
#
_entry.id   AF-A0A9D6L780-F1
#
_cell.length_a   1.000
_cell.length_b   1.000
_cell.length_c   1.000
_cell.angle_alpha   90.00
_cell.angle_beta   90.00
_cell.angle_gamma   90.00
#
_symmetry.space_group_name_H-M   'P 1'
#
loop_
_entity.id
_entity.type
_entity.pdbx_description
1 polymer ?
#
loop_
_entity_poly.entity_id
_entity_poly.type
_entity_poly.pdbx_seq_one_letter_code
_entity_poly.pdbx_strand_id
1 'polypeptide(L)' 'AVRQALEKKYPKAKIRVAEKVTEGASVGYEFKVTTAEGKKAEVKFDASGKEMPL' A
#
# COMPACT_ATOMS: atom_id res chain seq x y z
N ALA A 1 6.64 -5.80 7.48
CA ALA A 1 5.42 -5.16 8.02
C ALA A 1 4.46 -4.72 6.90
N VAL A 2 4.89 -3.83 5.98
CA VAL A 2 4.07 -3.29 4.88
C VAL A 2 3.29 -4.34 4.08
N ARG A 3 3.94 -5.43 3.62
CA ARG A 3 3.26 -6.51 2.88
C ARG A 3 2.08 -7.11 3.67
N GLN A 4 2.28 -7.36 4.97
CA GLN A 4 1.22 -7.93 5.83
C GLN A 4 0.08 -6.93 6.04
N ALA A 5 0.41 -5.64 6.19
CA ALA A 5 -0.60 -4.58 6.29
C ALA A 5 -1.44 -4.46 5.01
N LEU A 6 -0.79 -4.52 3.85
CA LEU A 6 -1.45 -4.51 2.54
C LEU A 6 -2.36 -5.73 2.36
N GLU A 7 -1.85 -6.93 2.67
CA GLU A 7 -2.63 -8.18 2.56
C GLU A 7 -3.82 -8.21 3.53
N LYS A 8 -3.66 -7.68 4.75
CA LYS A 8 -4.75 -7.55 5.73
C LYS A 8 -5.82 -6.57 5.25
N LYS A 9 -5.43 -5.44 4.65
CA LYS A 9 -6.37 -4.41 4.17
C LYS A 9 -7.07 -4.83 2.88
N TYR A 10 -6.35 -5.47 1.97
CA TYR A 10 -6.83 -5.88 0.66
C TYR A 10 -6.55 -7.37 0.41
N PRO A 11 -7.24 -8.27 1.12
CA PRO A 11 -7.02 -9.70 0.97
C PRO A 11 -7.27 -10.13 -0.48
N LYS A 12 -6.34 -10.94 -1.02
CA LYS A 12 -6.35 -11.44 -2.40
C LYS A 12 -6.30 -10.36 -3.49
N ALA A 13 -5.98 -9.12 -3.15
CA ALA A 13 -5.86 -8.08 -4.15
C ALA A 13 -4.64 -8.29 -5.06
N LYS A 14 -4.78 -7.87 -6.31
CA LYS A 14 -3.68 -7.85 -7.28
C LYS A 14 -2.97 -6.51 -7.17
N ILE A 15 -1.70 -6.54 -6.79
CA ILE A 15 -0.84 -5.35 -6.83
C ILE A 15 -0.58 -4.99 -8.30
N ARG A 16 -0.86 -3.75 -8.66
CA ARG A 16 -0.63 -3.19 -10.01
C ARG A 16 0.62 -2.33 -10.03
N VAL A 17 0.80 -1.53 -8.99
CA VAL A 17 1.96 -0.65 -8.78
C VAL A 17 2.40 -0.78 -7.34
N ALA A 18 3.71 -0.78 -7.12
CA ALA A 18 4.33 -0.69 -5.81
C ALA A 18 5.52 0.27 -5.92
N GLU A 19 5.46 1.37 -5.20
CA GLU A 19 6.47 2.44 -5.25
C GLU A 19 7.00 2.73 -3.86
N LYS A 20 8.31 2.99 -3.77
CA LYS A 20 8.92 3.56 -2.58
C LYS A 20 8.88 5.08 -2.72
N VAL A 21 8.22 5.75 -1.79
CA VAL A 21 8.11 7.21 -1.74
C VAL A 21 9.06 7.72 -0.66
N THR A 22 9.87 8.72 -0.98
CA THR A 22 10.75 9.38 0.00
C THR A 22 10.36 10.84 0.11
N GLU A 23 9.95 11.26 1.31
CA GLU A 23 9.52 12.64 1.61
C GLU A 23 10.41 13.17 2.74
N GLY A 24 11.44 13.95 2.36
CA GLY A 24 12.48 14.35 3.29
C GLY A 24 13.21 13.14 3.89
N ALA A 25 13.15 12.98 5.21
CA ALA A 25 13.74 11.84 5.92
C ALA A 25 12.79 10.62 6.03
N SER A 26 11.52 10.77 5.62
CA SER A 26 10.50 9.74 5.77
C SER A 26 10.48 8.81 4.55
N VAL A 27 10.36 7.51 4.81
CA VAL A 27 10.16 6.48 3.77
C VAL A 27 8.73 5.93 3.89
N GLY A 28 7.99 6.04 2.79
CA GLY A 28 6.68 5.44 2.59
C GLY A 28 6.68 4.46 1.42
N TYR A 29 5.60 3.69 1.33
CA TYR A 29 5.34 2.73 0.27
C TYR A 29 3.92 2.91 -0.22
N GLU A 30 3.76 3.19 -1.50
CA GLU A 30 2.47 3.41 -2.14
C GLU A 30 2.12 2.23 -3.04
N PHE A 31 0.85 1.82 -3.01
CA PHE A 31 0.36 0.69 -3.78
C PHE A 31 -0.92 1.07 -4.51
N LYS A 32 -0.95 0.77 -5.81
CA LYS A 32 -2.21 0.68 -6.58
C LYS A 32 -2.59 -0.78 -6.68
N VAL A 33 -3.79 -1.12 -6.24
CA VAL A 33 -4.29 -2.49 -6.21
C VAL A 33 -5.61 -2.63 -6.95
N THR A 34 -5.89 -3.84 -7.43
CA THR A 34 -7.24 -4.27 -7.79
C THR A 34 -7.74 -5.22 -6.70
N THR A 35 -8.79 -4.86 -5.98
CA THR A 35 -9.36 -5.68 -4.90
C THR A 35 -9.92 -7.00 -5.43
N ALA A 36 -10.24 -7.93 -4.52
CA ALA A 36 -10.89 -9.19 -4.89
C ALA A 36 -12.24 -8.98 -5.61
N GLU A 37 -12.94 -7.87 -5.33
CA GLU A 37 -14.19 -7.47 -6.00
C GLU A 37 -13.95 -6.75 -7.35
N GLY A 38 -12.70 -6.60 -7.80
CA GLY A 38 -12.35 -5.93 -9.04
C GLY A 38 -12.26 -4.40 -8.95
N LYS A 39 -12.42 -3.80 -7.75
CA LYS A 39 -12.31 -2.35 -7.56
C LYS A 39 -10.86 -1.91 -7.58
N LYS A 40 -10.59 -0.71 -8.12
CA LYS A 40 -9.25 -0.09 -8.03
C LYS A 40 -9.15 0.70 -6.73
N ALA A 41 -8.03 0.59 -6.04
CA ALA A 41 -7.72 1.36 -4.84
C ALA A 41 -6.25 1.76 -4.81
N GLU A 42 -5.97 2.82 -4.07
CA GLU A 42 -4.63 3.34 -3.80
C GLU A 42 -4.45 3.43 -2.29
N VAL A 43 -3.26 3.08 -1.79
CA VAL A 43 -2.93 3.12 -0.36
C VAL A 43 -1.46 3.39 -0.15
N LYS A 44 -1.14 4.15 0.90
CA LYS A 44 0.23 4.43 1.33
C LYS A 44 0.45 3.95 2.76
N PHE A 45 1.62 3.36 3.00
CA PHE A 45 2.05 2.90 4.31
C PHE A 45 3.42 3.47 4.65
N ASP A 46 3.69 3.71 5.93
CA ASP A 46 5.05 3.91 6.41
C ASP A 46 5.83 2.58 6.48
N ALA A 47 7.13 2.63 6.82
CA ALA A 47 7.97 1.45 6.93
C ALA A 47 7.50 0.42 7.99
N SER A 48 6.71 0.85 8.97
CA SER A 48 6.11 -0.02 10.00
C SER A 48 4.80 -0.68 9.52
N GLY A 49 4.30 -0.32 8.34
CA GLY A 49 3.03 -0.82 7.81
C GLY A 49 1.80 -0.09 8.36
N LYS A 50 1.99 1.07 8.99
CA LYS A 50 0.89 1.95 9.37
C LYS A 50 0.42 2.72 8.14
N GLU A 51 -0.88 2.78 7.94
CA GLU A 51 -1.48 3.54 6.84
C GLU A 51 -1.25 5.04 7.03
N MET A 52 -0.94 5.71 5.93
CA MET A 52 -0.67 7.14 5.86
C MET A 52 -1.64 7.79 4.88
N PRO A 53 -1.92 9.10 5.02
CA PRO A 53 -2.57 9.86 3.95
C PRO A 53 -1.80 9.72 2.64
N LEU A 54 -2.53 9.64 1.52
CA LEU A 54 -1.97 9.67 0.17
C LEU A 54 -1.32 11.04 -0.09
#